data_AF-A0A953LMY2-F1
#
_entry.id   AF-A0A953LMY2-F1
#
_cell.length_a   1.000
_cell.length_b   1.000
_cell.length_c   1.000
_cell.angle_alpha   90.00
_cell.angle_beta   90.00
_cell.angle_gamma   90.00
#
_symmetry.space_group_name_H-M   'P 1'
#
loop_
_entity.id
_entity.type
_entity.pdbx_description
1 polymer ?
#
loop_
_entity_poly.entity_id
_entity_poly.type
_entity_poly.pdbx_seq_one_letter_code
_entity_poly.pdbx_strand_id
1 'polypeptide(L)' 'HYLRESILSPGTKVVAGYQPVMPSFQGQLPEEGVLALIDYIKSLPADRTASTQLSEGAAR' A
#
# COMPACT_ATOMS: atom_id res chain seq x y z
N HIS A 1 3.44 13.18 0.27
CA HIS A 1 4.42 12.11 0.11
C HIS A 1 3.78 10.77 0.54
N TYR A 2 2.68 10.36 -0.11
CA TYR A 2 1.78 9.34 0.45
C TYR A 2 2.40 7.93 0.51
N LEU A 3 3.06 7.49 -0.57
CA LEU A 3 3.65 6.16 -0.66
C LEU A 3 4.79 5.97 0.36
N ARG A 4 5.69 6.94 0.50
CA ARG A 4 6.78 6.88 1.48
C ARG A 4 6.26 6.78 2.91
N GLU A 5 5.30 7.63 3.26
CA GLU A 5 4.68 7.62 4.58
C GLU A 5 3.95 6.29 4.85
N SER A 6 3.30 5.71 3.84
CA SER A 6 2.59 4.44 3.99
C SER A 6 3.55 3.23 4.10
N ILE A 7 4.77 3.31 3.54
CA ILE A 7 5.79 2.25 3.65
C ILE A 7 6.47 2.28 5.02
N LEU A 8 6.82 3.47 5.52
CA LEU A 8 7.51 3.63 6.80
C LEU A 8 6.54 3.58 7.99
N SER A 9 5.38 4.20 7.84
CA SER A 9 4.36 4.36 8.89
C SER A 9 2.96 3.98 8.36
N PRO A 10 2.71 2.69 8.07
CA PRO A 10 1.46 2.24 7.45
C PRO A 10 0.20 2.53 8.30
N GLY A 11 0.33 2.56 9.63
CA GLY A 11 -0.80 2.82 10.54
C GLY A 11 -1.31 4.26 10.54
N THR A 12 -0.54 5.22 10.02
CA THR A 12 -0.92 6.65 10.03
C THR A 12 -1.94 7.02 8.95
N LYS A 13 -2.01 6.26 7.86
CA LYS A 13 -2.87 6.56 6.69
C LYS A 13 -3.52 5.31 6.13
N VAL A 14 -4.34 4.66 6.96
CA VAL A 14 -5.16 3.51 6.54
C VAL A 14 -6.25 3.99 5.58
N VAL A 15 -6.33 3.37 4.41
CA VAL A 15 -7.39 3.66 3.43
C VAL A 15 -8.72 3.12 3.95
N ALA A 16 -9.80 3.91 3.82
CA ALA A 16 -11.13 3.48 4.19
C ALA A 16 -11.50 2.16 3.48
N GLY A 17 -12.02 1.19 4.23
CA GLY A 17 -12.36 -0.14 3.71
C GLY A 17 -11.23 -1.17 3.75
N TYR A 18 -10.03 -0.81 4.21
CA TYR A 18 -8.91 -1.74 4.37
C TYR A 18 -8.54 -1.93 5.86
N GLN A 19 -8.19 -3.16 6.23
CA GLN A 19 -7.65 -3.46 7.54
C GLN A 19 -6.17 -3.06 7.62
N PRO A 20 -5.66 -2.56 8.77
CA PRO A 20 -4.27 -2.14 8.95
C PRO A 20 -3.32 -3.34 9.11
N VAL A 21 -3.23 -4.19 8.08
CA VAL A 21 -2.42 -5.43 8.09
C VAL A 21 -1.00 -5.18 7.57
N MET A 22 -0.75 -4.02 6.96
CA MET A 22 0.56 -3.70 6.40
C MET A 22 1.61 -3.51 7.53
N PRO A 23 2.69 -4.31 7.55
CA PRO A 23 3.77 -4.14 8.52
C PRO A 23 4.62 -2.90 8.18
N SER A 24 5.19 -2.26 9.20
CA SER A 24 6.15 -1.17 8.99
C SER A 24 7.48 -1.71 8.48
N PHE A 25 8.05 -1.04 7.47
CA PHE A 25 9.39 -1.32 6.97
C PHE A 25 10.46 -0.36 7.52
N GLN A 26 10.12 0.43 8.56
CA GLN A 26 11.04 1.37 9.17
C GLN A 26 12.26 0.64 9.77
N GLY A 27 13.46 1.04 9.34
CA GLY A 27 14.73 0.42 9.78
C GLY A 27 15.01 -0.95 9.16
N GLN A 28 14.11 -1.50 8.36
CA GLN A 28 14.31 -2.76 7.61
C GLN A 28 14.82 -2.52 6.19
N LEU A 29 14.53 -1.33 5.64
CA LEU A 29 14.91 -0.95 4.29
C LEU A 29 15.69 0.37 4.30
N PRO A 30 16.85 0.45 3.61
CA PRO A 30 17.57 1.70 3.47
C PRO A 30 16.82 2.64 2.50
N GLU A 31 17.19 3.93 2.49
CA GLU A 31 16.43 4.97 1.79
C GLU A 31 16.35 4.72 0.28
N GLU A 32 17.44 4.25 -0.33
CA GLU A 32 17.49 3.86 -1.73
C GLU A 32 16.50 2.73 -2.07
N GLY A 33 16.29 1.79 -1.15
CA GLY A 33 15.33 0.70 -1.33
C GLY A 33 13.88 1.20 -1.29
N VAL A 34 13.60 2.18 -0.43
CA VAL A 34 12.28 2.83 -0.36
C VAL A 34 11.98 3.58 -1.65
N LEU A 35 12.98 4.28 -2.22
CA LEU A 35 12.84 4.96 -3.52
C LEU A 35 12.57 3.98 -4.67
N ALA A 36 13.34 2.89 -4.73
CA ALA A 36 13.14 1.85 -5.74
C ALA A 36 11.74 1.22 -5.67
N LEU A 37 11.21 0.96 -4.46
CA LEU A 37 9.84 0.48 -4.27
C LEU A 37 8.80 1.49 -4.76
N ILE A 38 8.98 2.77 -4.45
CA ILE A 38 8.06 3.83 -4.89
C ILE A 38 8.05 3.91 -6.43
N ASP A 39 9.22 3.84 -7.06
CA ASP A 39 9.32 3.90 -8.52
C ASP A 39 8.71 2.67 -9.17
N TYR A 40 8.91 1.48 -8.60
CA TYR A 40 8.24 0.27 -9.04
C TYR A 40 6.72 0.41 -8.96
N ILE A 41 6.18 0.83 -7.81
CA ILE A 41 4.72 1.02 -7.61
C ILE A 41 4.15 2.01 -8.61
N LYS A 42 4.87 3.10 -8.93
CA LYS A 42 4.45 4.08 -9.95
C LYS A 42 4.51 3.53 -11.37
N SER A 43 5.41 2.58 -11.65
CA SER A 43 5.55 1.95 -12.96
C SER A 43 4.47 0.92 -13.24
N LEU A 44 3.79 0.42 -12.20
CA LEU A 44 2.71 -0.55 -12.35
C LEU A 44 1.58 0.06 -13.20
N PRO A 45 1.08 -0.67 -14.22
CA PRO A 45 -0.12 -0.26 -14.92
C PRO A 45 -1.24 -0.14 -13.89
N ALA A 46 -2.07 0.91 -14.01
CA ALA A 46 -3.20 1.12 -13.12
C ALA A 46 -4.20 -0.04 -13.31
N ASP A 47 -4.02 -1.09 -12.53
CA ASP A 47 -4.85 -2.28 -12.60
C ASP A 47 -6.19 -1.97 -11.92
N ARG A 48 -7.20 -1.67 -12.75
CA ARG A 48 -8.58 -1.38 -12.33
C ARG A 48 -9.30 -2.59 -11.73
N THR A 49 -8.61 -3.70 -11.51
CA THR A 49 -9.20 -4.96 -11.04
C THR A 49 -9.45 -4.97 -9.51
N ALA A 50 -8.80 -4.10 -8.74
CA ALA A 50 -8.96 -4.05 -7.28
C ALA A 50 -10.35 -3.58 -6.79
N SER A 51 -11.14 -2.89 -7.62
CA SER A 51 -12.51 -2.49 -7.28
C SER A 51 -13.54 -3.62 -7.35
N THR A 52 -13.22 -4.77 -7.94
CA THR A 52 -14.16 -5.90 -8.10
C THR A 52 -14.16 -6.84 -6.89
N GLN A 53 -13.09 -6.87 -6.09
CA GLN A 53 -12.93 -7.86 -5.01
C GLN A 53 -13.61 -7.48 -3.68
N LEU A 54 -14.10 -6.24 -3.53
CA LEU A 54 -14.79 -5.78 -2.32
C LEU A 54 -16.32 -5.93 -2.36
N SER A 55 -16.91 -6.34 -3.50
CA SER A 55 -18.37 -6.53 -3.61
C SER A 55 -18.86 -7.98 -3.47
N GLU A 56 -17.98 -8.99 -3.48
CA GLU A 56 -18.40 -10.40 -3.35
C GLU A 56 -18.44 -10.92 -1.90
N GLY A 57 -17.92 -10.18 -0.92
CA GLY A 57 -17.88 -10.59 0.49
C GLY A 57 -19.09 -10.20 1.34
N ALA A 58 -20.04 -9.40 0.82
CA ALA A 58 -21.17 -8.86 1.58
C ALA A 58 -22.48 -9.66 1.43
N ALA A 59 -22.46 -10.80 0.73
CA ALA A 59 -23.63 -11.63 0.48
C ALA A 59 -23.42 -13.08 0.91
N ARG A 60 -23.04 -13.31 2.16
CA ARG A 60 -23.25 -14.58 2.88
C ARG A 60 -23.54 -14.32 4.34
#